data_AF-D8LCX2-F1
#
_entry.id   AF-D8LCX2-F1
#
_cell.length_a   1.000
_cell.length_b   1.000
_cell.length_c   1.000
_cell.angle_alpha   90.00
_cell.angle_beta   90.00
_cell.angle_gamma   90.00
#
_symmetry.space_group_name_H-M   'P 1'
#
loop_
_entity.id
_entity.type
_entity.pdbx_description
1 polymer ?
#
loop_
_entity_poly.entity_id
_entity_poly.type
_entity_poly.pdbx_seq_one_letter_code
_entity_poly.pdbx_strand_id
1 'polypeptide(L)'
;MTRRWLESFHAEDILRDKTLLRQQLEVRGDCTVDEAITAFVNQKVTSFVVVNRRKEVIGMFTSRDLLGELARYPNKADALKTRAHEFMIPLSRMIYASAKDSLYQCLLVMSELKVRNLPVIAEGKVMGIVNVNDISDFSFSMEELGGKKAYMKNISQRKGLPKGVGLDPGQNRSGWKQTFSASVGAVALPHPHKMTDGGVSANKREHRHLEVADDPTLSEDAYFVLDVAWPTETTDTVNYVGLADGVGSWRRVGVDPREFSHRLMHWAREYIVSMSPGSGIGGEGVMSPPPPKPHEVLMAAWEYTIGEKVVGSSTACVAALDYDLEQLSFSNIGDCGVVVLRHIDSNVAGYMREKKTPRHLRDSDLRLAFISQQQLRSFNLPYQFGYTNVPEDNANFETPRDAVNTSFPVRPGDIIILATDGLFDNMELENISSVALEWETKWFGGPMGGLNEHNNAALEDLAETLGHRARELSLDNTRDSPFALLAKENDIMWGGGMPYYITVVALRVINKADSTSEAVSTRGVAKHVQTVHEAAAA
;
A
#
# COMPACT_ATOMS: atom_id res chain seq x y z
N MET A 1 11.32 18.45 -5.57
CA MET A 1 12.58 18.52 -6.35
C MET A 1 12.95 19.98 -6.59
N THR A 2 14.18 20.38 -6.25
CA THR A 2 14.68 21.73 -6.55
C THR A 2 15.38 21.72 -7.90
N ARG A 3 15.12 22.73 -8.75
CA ARG A 3 15.77 22.90 -10.07
C ARG A 3 17.29 22.82 -10.00
N ARG A 4 17.86 23.40 -8.92
CA ARG A 4 19.30 23.41 -8.65
C ARG A 4 19.92 22.01 -8.47
N TRP A 5 19.14 21.04 -7.97
CA TRP A 5 19.56 19.65 -7.83
C TRP A 5 19.54 18.93 -9.19
N LEU A 6 18.49 19.13 -9.99
CA LEU A 6 18.40 18.54 -11.34
C LEU A 6 19.49 19.07 -12.30
N GLU A 7 20.00 20.27 -12.03
CA GLU A 7 21.12 20.88 -12.77
C GLU A 7 22.49 20.36 -12.32
N SER A 8 22.62 19.72 -11.15
CA SER A 8 23.91 19.24 -10.61
C SER A 8 24.27 17.80 -11.00
N PHE A 9 23.33 17.04 -11.56
CA PHE A 9 23.52 15.65 -12.00
C PHE A 9 23.29 15.52 -13.50
N HIS A 10 23.95 14.54 -14.11
CA HIS A 10 23.95 14.31 -15.55
C HIS A 10 23.39 12.92 -15.90
N ALA A 11 22.99 12.74 -17.16
CA ALA A 11 22.45 11.47 -17.66
C ALA A 11 23.41 10.28 -17.43
N GLU A 12 24.72 10.50 -17.47
CA GLU A 12 25.70 9.44 -17.15
C GLU A 12 25.68 8.99 -15.69
N ASP A 13 25.27 9.85 -14.75
CA ASP A 13 25.23 9.51 -13.33
C ASP A 13 24.14 8.47 -13.07
N ILE A 14 23.00 8.59 -13.77
CA ILE A 14 21.93 7.58 -13.77
C ILE A 14 22.41 6.26 -14.39
N LEU A 15 23.16 6.32 -15.50
CA LEU A 15 23.61 5.10 -16.18
C LEU A 15 24.77 4.38 -15.48
N ARG A 16 25.54 5.09 -14.65
CA ARG A 16 26.55 4.50 -13.77
C ARG A 16 25.91 3.84 -12.55
N ASP A 17 24.67 4.22 -12.22
CA ASP A 17 23.88 3.56 -11.20
C ASP A 17 23.45 2.17 -11.69
N LYS A 18 24.18 1.15 -11.24
CA LYS A 18 23.94 -0.26 -11.59
C LYS A 18 22.59 -0.79 -11.11
N THR A 19 21.87 -0.06 -10.26
CA THR A 19 20.50 -0.41 -9.83
C THR A 19 19.44 -0.06 -10.90
N LEU A 20 19.77 0.83 -11.84
CA LEU A 20 18.92 1.26 -12.95
C LEU A 20 19.35 0.64 -14.29
N LEU A 21 20.48 -0.08 -14.32
CA LEU A 21 21.02 -0.72 -15.52
C LEU A 21 20.21 -1.96 -15.92
N ARG A 22 19.41 -1.82 -16.97
CA ARG A 22 18.73 -2.95 -17.65
C ARG A 22 19.74 -3.73 -18.50
N GLN A 23 19.87 -5.04 -18.26
CA GLN A 23 20.92 -5.91 -18.81
C GLN A 23 20.90 -6.12 -20.33
N GLN A 24 19.82 -5.79 -21.04
CA GLN A 24 19.79 -5.73 -22.50
C GLN A 24 18.98 -4.53 -22.96
N LEU A 25 19.63 -3.70 -23.79
CA LEU A 25 19.05 -2.49 -24.37
C LEU A 25 18.76 -2.66 -25.87
N GLU A 26 19.06 -3.82 -26.46
CA GLU A 26 19.06 -4.01 -27.92
C GLU A 26 18.16 -5.14 -28.40
N VAL A 27 17.50 -4.93 -29.53
CA VAL A 27 16.80 -5.96 -30.31
C VAL A 27 17.31 -5.96 -31.75
N ARG A 28 17.34 -7.12 -32.40
CA ARG A 28 17.77 -7.20 -33.80
C ARG A 28 16.66 -6.71 -34.73
N GLY A 29 17.00 -5.86 -35.70
CA GLY A 29 16.02 -5.36 -36.67
C GLY A 29 15.43 -6.43 -37.60
N ASP A 30 16.08 -7.59 -37.71
CA ASP A 30 15.57 -8.75 -38.45
C ASP A 30 14.69 -9.68 -37.62
N CYS A 31 14.47 -9.43 -36.33
CA CYS A 31 13.47 -10.17 -35.55
C CYS A 31 12.05 -9.82 -36.02
N THR A 32 11.07 -10.65 -35.66
CA THR A 32 9.66 -10.31 -35.89
C THR A 32 9.19 -9.27 -34.89
N VAL A 33 8.08 -8.58 -35.21
CA VAL A 33 7.43 -7.67 -34.25
C VAL A 33 6.97 -8.44 -33.00
N ASP A 34 6.49 -9.67 -33.15
CA ASP A 34 6.12 -10.56 -32.04
C ASP A 34 7.30 -10.87 -31.11
N GLU A 35 8.47 -11.16 -31.68
CA GLU A 35 9.71 -11.35 -30.92
C GLU A 35 10.12 -10.07 -30.17
N ALA A 36 9.93 -8.89 -30.78
CA ALA A 36 10.19 -7.61 -30.12
C ALA A 36 9.21 -7.31 -28.96
N ILE A 37 7.93 -7.66 -29.12
CA ILE A 37 6.92 -7.56 -28.04
C ILE A 37 7.27 -8.51 -26.90
N THR A 38 7.63 -9.75 -27.23
CA THR A 38 8.06 -10.75 -26.26
C THR A 38 9.29 -10.28 -25.49
N ALA A 39 10.23 -9.61 -26.18
CA ALA A 39 11.39 -8.97 -25.54
C ALA A 39 10.97 -7.86 -24.56
N PHE A 40 9.98 -7.01 -24.91
CA PHE A 40 9.46 -5.99 -23.99
C PHE A 40 8.94 -6.60 -22.68
N VAL A 41 8.14 -7.66 -22.80
CA VAL A 41 7.51 -8.34 -21.66
C VAL A 41 8.56 -9.05 -20.81
N ASN A 42 9.39 -9.91 -21.43
CA ASN A 42 10.36 -10.72 -20.71
C ASN A 42 11.41 -9.88 -19.99
N GLN A 43 11.82 -8.76 -20.59
CA GLN A 43 12.86 -7.90 -20.04
C GLN A 43 12.31 -6.78 -19.16
N LYS A 44 10.97 -6.65 -19.03
CA LYS A 44 10.27 -5.62 -18.25
C LYS A 44 10.74 -4.20 -18.58
N VAL A 45 10.95 -3.93 -19.87
CA VAL A 45 11.38 -2.61 -20.34
C VAL A 45 10.31 -1.95 -21.21
N THR A 46 10.45 -0.65 -21.42
CA THR A 46 9.52 0.19 -22.18
C THR A 46 10.11 0.71 -23.49
N SER A 47 11.42 0.53 -23.70
CA SER A 47 12.12 0.88 -24.94
C SER A 47 13.40 0.06 -25.17
N PHE A 48 13.80 -0.08 -26.44
CA PHE A 48 15.04 -0.74 -26.89
C PHE A 48 15.64 0.00 -28.07
N VAL A 49 16.96 -0.01 -28.21
CA VAL A 49 17.61 0.32 -29.49
C VAL A 49 17.53 -0.87 -30.45
N VAL A 50 17.36 -0.59 -31.74
CA VAL A 50 17.33 -1.59 -32.81
C VAL A 50 18.68 -1.63 -33.46
N VAL A 51 19.26 -2.82 -33.56
CA VAL A 51 20.58 -3.03 -34.15
C VAL A 51 20.53 -3.92 -35.39
N ASN A 52 21.44 -3.68 -36.32
CA ASN A 52 21.65 -4.56 -37.47
C ASN A 52 22.59 -5.74 -37.12
N ARG A 53 22.87 -6.61 -38.11
CA ARG A 53 23.78 -7.77 -37.94
C ARG A 53 25.22 -7.40 -37.57
N ARG A 54 25.63 -6.15 -37.79
CA ARG A 54 26.95 -5.61 -37.45
C ARG A 54 26.97 -4.89 -36.09
N LYS A 55 25.87 -4.96 -35.32
CA LYS A 55 25.65 -4.21 -34.06
C LYS A 55 25.64 -2.69 -34.20
N GLU A 56 25.31 -2.18 -35.38
CA GLU A 56 25.10 -0.74 -35.58
C GLU A 56 23.65 -0.41 -35.25
N VAL A 57 23.43 0.68 -34.51
CA VAL A 57 22.09 1.17 -34.16
C VAL A 57 21.43 1.77 -35.39
N ILE A 58 20.29 1.22 -35.79
CA ILE A 58 19.50 1.64 -36.95
C ILE A 58 18.20 2.35 -36.55
N GLY A 59 17.81 2.25 -35.28
CA GLY A 59 16.60 2.88 -34.77
C GLY A 59 16.34 2.55 -33.31
N MET A 60 15.12 2.81 -32.86
CA MET A 60 14.65 2.52 -31.51
C MET A 60 13.18 2.08 -31.52
N PHE A 61 12.83 1.19 -30.60
CA PHE A 61 11.46 0.86 -30.28
C PHE A 61 11.05 1.48 -28.95
N THR A 62 9.82 1.98 -28.89
CA THR A 62 9.10 2.18 -27.64
C THR A 62 7.80 1.41 -27.67
N SER A 63 7.32 0.98 -26.50
CA SER A 63 6.03 0.30 -26.40
C SER A 63 4.89 1.15 -26.95
N ARG A 64 4.95 2.48 -26.76
CA ARG A 64 3.94 3.43 -27.26
C ARG A 64 3.93 3.53 -28.78
N ASP A 65 5.09 3.67 -29.41
CA ASP A 65 5.19 3.83 -30.86
C ASP A 65 4.86 2.53 -31.58
N LEU A 66 5.29 1.40 -31.01
CA LEU A 66 4.94 0.08 -31.52
C LEU A 66 3.42 -0.14 -31.49
N LEU A 67 2.75 0.18 -30.38
CA LEU A 67 1.29 0.12 -30.29
C LEU A 67 0.62 1.08 -31.28
N GLY A 68 1.20 2.26 -31.49
CA GLY A 68 0.73 3.24 -32.47
C GLY A 68 0.78 2.71 -33.91
N GLU A 69 1.87 2.06 -34.30
CA GLU A 69 2.03 1.47 -35.64
C GLU A 69 1.19 0.20 -35.81
N LEU A 70 1.09 -0.66 -34.80
CA LEU A 70 0.18 -1.82 -34.81
C LEU A 70 -1.30 -1.40 -34.94
N ALA A 71 -1.68 -0.27 -34.36
CA ALA A 71 -3.05 0.26 -34.49
C ALA A 71 -3.36 0.78 -35.91
N ARG A 72 -2.33 1.16 -36.68
CA ARG A 72 -2.45 1.64 -38.07
C ARG A 72 -2.39 0.50 -39.09
N TYR A 73 -1.91 -0.68 -38.68
CA TYR A 73 -1.78 -1.83 -39.58
C TYR A 73 -3.14 -2.53 -39.81
N PRO A 74 -3.54 -2.81 -41.06
CA PRO A 74 -4.87 -3.36 -41.37
C PRO A 74 -5.16 -4.71 -40.72
N ASN A 75 -4.15 -5.58 -40.67
CA ASN A 75 -4.22 -6.88 -40.03
C ASN A 75 -3.10 -7.04 -39.00
N LYS A 76 -3.47 -7.04 -37.73
CA LYS A 76 -2.52 -7.17 -36.62
C LYS A 76 -1.79 -8.51 -36.63
N ALA A 77 -2.44 -9.60 -37.05
CA ALA A 77 -1.83 -10.91 -37.11
C ALA A 77 -0.70 -10.99 -38.16
N ASP A 78 -0.78 -10.18 -39.22
CA ASP A 78 0.28 -10.07 -40.22
C ASP A 78 1.37 -9.10 -39.77
N ALA A 79 1.01 -8.02 -39.07
CA ALA A 79 1.97 -7.09 -38.46
C ALA A 79 2.88 -7.77 -37.43
N LEU A 80 2.37 -8.77 -36.70
CA LEU A 80 3.20 -9.54 -35.77
C LEU A 80 4.30 -10.35 -36.49
N LYS A 81 4.09 -10.70 -37.76
CA LYS A 81 5.01 -11.51 -38.58
C LYS A 81 6.00 -10.66 -39.38
N THR A 82 5.76 -9.36 -39.52
CA THR A 82 6.69 -8.44 -40.21
C THR A 82 7.95 -8.20 -39.41
N ARG A 83 8.97 -7.62 -40.06
CA ARG A 83 10.26 -7.37 -39.41
C ARG A 83 10.18 -6.15 -38.51
N ALA A 84 10.89 -6.22 -37.39
CA ALA A 84 10.86 -5.18 -36.38
C ALA A 84 11.42 -3.84 -36.92
N HIS A 85 12.42 -3.84 -37.80
CA HIS A 85 12.92 -2.57 -38.37
C HIS A 85 11.88 -1.79 -39.21
N GLU A 86 10.76 -2.41 -39.61
CA GLU A 86 9.67 -1.72 -40.32
C GLU A 86 8.78 -0.90 -39.37
N PHE A 87 8.81 -1.22 -38.07
CA PHE A 87 7.98 -0.60 -37.01
C PHE A 87 8.79 0.26 -36.05
N MET A 88 10.11 0.38 -36.25
CA MET A 88 10.98 1.15 -35.39
C MET A 88 10.92 2.65 -35.69
N ILE A 89 11.24 3.47 -34.69
CA ILE A 89 11.63 4.86 -34.91
C ILE A 89 12.98 4.85 -35.64
N PRO A 90 13.08 5.39 -36.86
CA PRO A 90 14.34 5.39 -37.59
C PRO A 90 15.36 6.30 -36.90
N LEU A 91 16.64 5.99 -37.05
CA LEU A 91 17.74 6.76 -36.46
C LEU A 91 17.63 8.28 -36.70
N SER A 92 17.16 8.71 -37.89
CA SER A 92 16.97 10.12 -38.24
C SER A 92 15.94 10.87 -37.41
N ARG A 93 15.08 10.15 -36.67
CA ARG A 93 14.02 10.68 -35.82
C ARG A 93 14.23 10.38 -34.34
N MET A 94 15.35 9.73 -33.98
CA MET A 94 15.67 9.44 -32.59
C MET A 94 16.10 10.73 -31.88
N ILE A 95 15.44 11.01 -30.76
CA ILE A 95 15.85 12.05 -29.81
C ILE A 95 16.72 11.36 -28.77
N TYR A 96 17.89 11.94 -28.48
CA TYR A 96 18.86 11.39 -27.54
C TYR A 96 19.38 12.48 -26.61
N ALA A 97 19.96 12.07 -25.49
CA ALA A 97 20.72 12.91 -24.58
C ALA A 97 22.23 12.60 -24.71
N SER A 98 23.08 13.59 -24.52
CA SER A 98 24.50 13.38 -24.25
C SER A 98 24.68 12.87 -22.83
N ALA A 99 25.73 12.07 -22.58
CA ALA A 99 26.13 11.67 -21.23
C ALA A 99 26.30 12.86 -20.27
N LYS A 100 26.67 14.02 -20.80
CA LYS A 100 26.89 15.27 -20.05
C LYS A 100 25.67 16.20 -19.99
N ASP A 101 24.52 15.79 -20.51
CA ASP A 101 23.30 16.58 -20.35
C ASP A 101 22.80 16.44 -18.92
N SER A 102 22.40 17.55 -18.31
CA SER A 102 21.83 17.56 -16.96
C SER A 102 20.47 16.85 -16.91
N LEU A 103 20.11 16.30 -15.76
CA LEU A 103 18.80 15.66 -15.57
C LEU A 103 17.64 16.64 -15.79
N TYR A 104 17.86 17.93 -15.48
CA TYR A 104 16.91 18.99 -15.79
C TYR A 104 16.68 19.12 -17.30
N GLN A 105 17.75 19.12 -18.10
CA GLN A 105 17.66 19.17 -19.56
C GLN A 105 16.97 17.92 -20.12
N CYS A 106 17.29 16.74 -19.58
CA CYS A 106 16.61 15.50 -19.97
C CYS A 106 15.09 15.58 -19.71
N LEU A 107 14.66 16.05 -18.53
CA LEU A 107 13.24 16.24 -18.20
C LEU A 107 12.56 17.28 -19.09
N LEU A 108 13.25 18.39 -19.41
CA LEU A 108 12.73 19.43 -20.28
C LEU A 108 12.45 18.87 -21.69
N VAL A 109 13.42 18.16 -22.27
CA VAL A 109 13.28 17.51 -23.58
C VAL A 109 12.16 16.47 -23.57
N MET A 110 12.08 15.64 -22.52
CA MET A 110 11.00 14.67 -22.34
C MET A 110 9.62 15.35 -22.28
N SER A 111 9.51 16.47 -21.57
CA SER A 111 8.27 17.24 -21.42
C SER A 111 7.83 17.93 -22.71
N GLU A 112 8.75 18.68 -23.35
CA GLU A 112 8.46 19.44 -24.57
C GLU A 112 8.10 18.54 -25.75
N LEU A 113 8.87 17.46 -25.93
CA LEU A 113 8.69 16.54 -27.05
C LEU A 113 7.74 15.38 -26.73
N LYS A 114 7.20 15.35 -25.50
CA LYS A 114 6.27 14.31 -24.99
C LYS A 114 6.81 12.88 -25.13
N VAL A 115 8.13 12.73 -25.02
CA VAL A 115 8.84 11.45 -25.02
C VAL A 115 9.21 11.06 -23.59
N ARG A 116 9.25 9.76 -23.27
CA ARG A 116 9.49 9.27 -21.90
C ARG A 116 10.80 8.52 -21.72
N ASN A 117 11.45 8.16 -22.81
CA ASN A 117 12.69 7.39 -22.82
C ASN A 117 13.68 8.13 -23.71
N LEU A 118 14.87 8.42 -23.20
CA LEU A 118 15.95 9.07 -23.91
C LEU A 118 17.18 8.15 -23.93
N PRO A 119 17.59 7.65 -25.11
CA PRO A 119 18.91 7.06 -25.28
C PRO A 119 19.99 8.07 -24.91
N VAL A 120 20.99 7.63 -24.16
CA VAL A 120 22.14 8.45 -23.79
C VAL A 120 23.34 8.02 -24.62
N ILE A 121 23.97 8.97 -25.28
CA ILE A 121 25.10 8.72 -26.18
C ILE A 121 26.38 9.34 -25.58
N ALA A 122 27.46 8.56 -25.60
CA ALA A 122 28.81 9.01 -25.30
C ALA A 122 29.79 8.39 -26.31
N GLU A 123 30.76 9.17 -26.78
CA GLU A 123 31.84 8.66 -27.66
C GLU A 123 31.33 7.89 -28.91
N GLY A 124 30.19 8.31 -29.46
CA GLY A 124 29.58 7.69 -30.64
C GLY A 124 28.90 6.34 -30.37
N LYS A 125 28.72 5.95 -29.10
CA LYS A 125 28.02 4.72 -28.69
C LYS A 125 26.83 5.04 -27.79
N VAL A 126 25.78 4.22 -27.88
CA VAL A 126 24.66 4.28 -26.94
C VAL A 126 25.08 3.62 -25.63
N MET A 127 25.09 4.40 -24.56
CA MET A 127 25.46 3.96 -23.21
C MET A 127 24.29 3.31 -22.48
N GLY A 128 23.07 3.79 -22.73
CA GLY A 128 21.88 3.41 -21.98
C GLY A 128 20.64 4.16 -22.45
N ILE A 129 19.51 3.90 -21.81
CA ILE A 129 18.27 4.67 -21.99
C ILE A 129 17.84 5.14 -20.60
N VAL A 130 17.60 6.44 -20.45
CA VAL A 130 17.08 7.07 -19.23
C VAL A 130 15.61 7.40 -19.43
N ASN A 131 14.77 7.07 -18.46
CA ASN A 131 13.35 7.39 -18.46
C ASN A 131 12.95 8.34 -17.31
N VAL A 132 11.74 8.91 -17.38
CA VAL A 132 11.23 9.87 -16.37
C VAL A 132 11.22 9.28 -14.95
N ASN A 133 10.90 7.99 -14.82
CA ASN A 133 10.91 7.32 -13.52
C ASN A 133 12.35 7.14 -13.04
N ASP A 134 13.33 6.82 -13.91
CA ASP A 134 14.73 6.72 -13.50
C ASP A 134 15.24 8.05 -12.91
N ILE A 135 14.85 9.19 -13.50
CA ILE A 135 15.21 10.52 -12.98
C ILE A 135 14.53 10.78 -11.63
N SER A 136 13.27 10.35 -11.48
CA SER A 136 12.54 10.46 -10.23
C SER A 136 13.16 9.59 -9.14
N ASP A 137 13.46 8.32 -9.45
CA ASP A 137 14.03 7.32 -8.57
C ASP A 137 15.44 7.72 -8.12
N PHE A 138 16.25 8.25 -9.04
CA PHE A 138 17.58 8.80 -8.75
C PHE A 138 17.51 10.01 -7.80
N SER A 139 16.42 10.79 -7.82
CA SER A 139 16.21 11.91 -6.90
C SER A 139 15.91 11.51 -5.47
N PHE A 140 15.54 10.25 -5.21
CA PHE A 140 15.21 9.78 -3.87
C PHE A 140 16.43 9.21 -3.11
N SER A 141 17.66 9.37 -3.62
CA SER A 141 18.87 8.84 -2.98
C SER A 141 19.22 9.55 -1.64
N MET A 142 18.63 9.05 -0.56
CA MET A 142 19.22 8.77 0.77
C MET A 142 19.91 9.85 1.63
N GLU A 143 20.20 11.08 1.19
CA GLU A 143 20.70 12.13 2.11
C GLU A 143 19.62 13.12 2.58
N GLU A 144 18.47 13.19 1.89
CA GLU A 144 17.36 14.11 2.25
C GLU A 144 16.20 13.44 3.01
N LEU A 145 16.27 12.12 3.28
CA LEU A 145 15.24 11.38 4.02
C LEU A 145 15.41 11.41 5.55
N GLY A 146 16.46 12.06 6.05
CA GLY A 146 16.72 12.24 7.47
C GLY A 146 15.82 13.30 8.11
N GLY A 147 14.58 12.92 8.44
CA GLY A 147 13.75 13.64 9.40
C GLY A 147 12.32 13.94 8.92
N LYS A 148 11.35 13.85 9.86
CA LYS A 148 9.91 14.15 9.69
C LYS A 148 9.61 15.46 8.94
N LYS A 149 10.55 16.42 8.96
CA LYS A 149 10.40 17.76 8.35
C LYS A 149 10.67 17.81 6.83
N ALA A 150 11.47 16.89 6.27
CA ALA A 150 11.83 16.91 4.85
C ALA A 150 10.81 16.15 3.97
N TYR A 151 10.16 15.12 4.53
CA TYR A 151 9.11 14.33 3.89
C TYR A 151 7.90 15.20 3.46
N MET A 152 7.50 16.15 4.30
CA MET A 152 6.36 17.06 4.08
C MET A 152 6.54 18.01 2.88
N LYS A 153 7.78 18.24 2.41
CA LYS A 153 8.07 19.27 1.40
C LYS A 153 8.18 18.73 -0.03
N ASN A 154 8.37 17.42 -0.19
CA ASN A 154 8.79 16.82 -1.47
C ASN A 154 7.82 15.77 -2.03
N ILE A 155 6.75 15.40 -1.32
CA ILE A 155 5.62 14.69 -1.92
C ILE A 155 4.76 15.74 -2.59
N SER A 156 4.65 15.70 -3.92
CA SER A 156 3.59 16.44 -4.60
C SER A 156 2.27 16.00 -3.98
N GLN A 157 1.51 16.91 -3.38
CA GLN A 157 0.14 16.62 -2.97
C GLN A 157 -0.59 16.06 -4.19
N ARG A 158 -0.86 14.76 -4.20
CA ARG A 158 -1.66 14.14 -5.25
C ARG A 158 -3.09 14.62 -5.04
N LYS A 159 -3.50 15.61 -5.83
CA LYS A 159 -4.88 16.07 -5.86
C LYS A 159 -5.73 14.98 -6.50
N GLY A 160 -6.70 14.45 -5.76
CA GLY A 160 -7.70 13.53 -6.29
C GLY A 160 -8.56 14.18 -7.39
N LEU A 161 -9.26 13.34 -8.15
CA LEU A 161 -10.24 13.79 -9.14
C LEU A 161 -11.48 14.39 -8.44
N PRO A 162 -11.97 15.57 -8.85
CA PRO A 162 -13.19 16.17 -8.30
C PRO A 162 -14.46 15.35 -8.57
N LYS A 163 -15.48 15.47 -7.71
CA LYS A 163 -16.82 14.91 -7.96
C LYS A 163 -17.41 15.48 -9.25
N GLY A 164 -17.94 14.62 -10.13
CA GLY A 164 -18.58 14.98 -11.40
C GLY A 164 -17.75 14.77 -12.66
N VAL A 165 -16.53 14.24 -12.57
CA VAL A 165 -15.72 13.89 -13.75
C VAL A 165 -16.15 12.52 -14.30
N GLY A 166 -16.82 12.52 -15.45
CA GLY A 166 -17.20 11.30 -16.17
C GLY A 166 -16.06 10.73 -17.02
N LEU A 167 -16.08 9.41 -17.21
CA LEU A 167 -15.23 8.70 -18.19
C LEU A 167 -15.84 8.82 -19.58
N ASP A 168 -14.99 9.05 -20.59
CA ASP A 168 -15.34 8.86 -21.99
C ASP A 168 -15.68 7.37 -22.22
N PRO A 169 -16.82 6.99 -22.84
CA PRO A 169 -17.41 5.64 -22.74
C PRO A 169 -16.64 4.49 -23.43
N GLY A 170 -15.39 4.70 -23.85
CA GLY A 170 -14.74 3.90 -24.89
C GLY A 170 -13.64 2.93 -24.46
N GLN A 171 -13.47 2.58 -23.17
CA GLN A 171 -12.42 1.62 -22.77
C GLN A 171 -12.97 0.42 -22.02
N ASN A 172 -13.47 -0.54 -22.80
CA ASN A 172 -13.67 -1.91 -22.36
C ASN A 172 -12.29 -2.56 -22.16
N ARG A 173 -11.98 -2.99 -20.92
CA ARG A 173 -10.76 -3.72 -20.57
C ARG A 173 -11.13 -5.18 -20.29
N SER A 174 -11.06 -6.03 -21.31
CA SER A 174 -11.16 -7.47 -21.14
C SER A 174 -9.78 -8.12 -21.34
N GLY A 175 -9.39 -9.04 -20.44
CA GLY A 175 -8.28 -9.98 -20.66
C GLY A 175 -7.16 -10.09 -19.61
N TRP A 176 -7.27 -9.50 -18.43
CA TRP A 176 -6.24 -9.66 -17.38
C TRP A 176 -6.61 -10.79 -16.43
N LYS A 177 -5.97 -11.96 -16.50
CA LYS A 177 -6.21 -12.98 -15.47
C LYS A 177 -5.54 -12.56 -14.16
N GLN A 178 -6.26 -12.73 -13.04
CA GLN A 178 -5.71 -12.62 -11.69
C GLN A 178 -4.40 -13.41 -11.54
N THR A 179 -3.35 -12.72 -11.12
CA THR A 179 -2.00 -13.26 -10.93
C THR A 179 -1.71 -13.61 -9.47
N PHE A 180 -2.38 -12.96 -8.52
CA PHE A 180 -2.04 -12.99 -7.09
C PHE A 180 -3.29 -13.08 -6.19
N SER A 181 -3.12 -13.58 -4.97
CA SER A 181 -4.13 -13.63 -3.90
C SER A 181 -3.50 -13.18 -2.57
N ALA A 182 -4.26 -13.11 -1.47
CA ALA A 182 -3.71 -12.78 -0.16
C ALA A 182 -4.18 -13.74 0.95
N SER A 183 -3.30 -13.95 1.93
CA SER A 183 -3.66 -14.54 3.23
C SER A 183 -3.75 -13.43 4.27
N VAL A 184 -4.67 -13.57 5.23
CA VAL A 184 -4.94 -12.52 6.23
C VAL A 184 -5.00 -13.10 7.64
N GLY A 185 -4.49 -12.35 8.60
CA GLY A 185 -4.59 -12.62 10.04
C GLY A 185 -4.74 -11.31 10.82
N ALA A 186 -5.36 -11.38 12.00
CA ALA A 186 -5.66 -10.19 12.79
C ALA A 186 -5.61 -10.49 14.29
N VAL A 187 -5.26 -9.47 15.09
CA VAL A 187 -5.33 -9.48 16.55
C VAL A 187 -5.88 -8.14 17.05
N ALA A 188 -6.65 -8.18 18.14
CA ALA A 188 -7.07 -6.99 18.87
C ALA A 188 -6.82 -7.23 20.37
N LEU A 189 -6.09 -6.31 21.00
CA LEU A 189 -5.73 -6.36 22.41
C LEU A 189 -6.37 -5.17 23.15
N PRO A 190 -7.20 -5.40 24.18
CA PRO A 190 -7.86 -4.33 24.92
C PRO A 190 -6.84 -3.53 25.72
N HIS A 191 -7.09 -2.27 26.07
CA HIS A 191 -6.15 -1.46 26.87
C HIS A 191 -5.69 -2.22 28.15
N PRO A 192 -4.39 -2.20 28.51
CA PRO A 192 -3.84 -3.11 29.53
C PRO A 192 -4.46 -2.94 30.93
N HIS A 193 -4.90 -1.73 31.25
CA HIS A 193 -5.56 -1.41 32.54
C HIS A 193 -7.07 -1.23 32.41
N LYS A 194 -7.70 -1.91 31.44
CA LYS A 194 -9.15 -1.90 31.27
C LYS A 194 -9.82 -2.67 32.41
N MET A 195 -10.88 -2.10 32.97
CA MET A 195 -11.70 -2.69 34.02
C MET A 195 -12.96 -3.35 33.41
N THR A 196 -13.54 -4.32 34.12
CA THR A 196 -14.74 -5.06 33.68
C THR A 196 -16.00 -4.19 33.62
N ASP A 197 -16.01 -3.04 34.29
CA ASP A 197 -17.07 -2.02 34.21
C ASP A 197 -16.95 -1.10 32.98
N GLY A 198 -15.98 -1.37 32.09
CA GLY A 198 -15.69 -0.56 30.90
C GLY A 198 -14.78 0.64 31.16
N GLY A 199 -14.40 0.91 32.41
CA GLY A 199 -13.45 1.94 32.82
C GLY A 199 -12.00 1.64 32.43
N VAL A 200 -11.14 2.66 32.36
CA VAL A 200 -9.68 2.48 32.26
C VAL A 200 -9.08 3.02 33.55
N SER A 201 -8.31 2.18 34.27
CA SER A 201 -7.69 2.57 35.52
C SER A 201 -6.67 3.68 35.31
N ALA A 202 -6.79 4.75 36.10
CA ALA A 202 -5.88 5.89 36.03
C ALA A 202 -4.47 5.57 36.59
N ASN A 203 -4.34 4.55 37.45
CA ASN A 203 -3.08 4.17 38.08
C ASN A 203 -2.99 2.66 38.37
N LYS A 204 -1.78 2.08 38.28
CA LYS A 204 -1.47 0.67 38.62
C LYS A 204 -1.93 0.24 40.04
N ARG A 205 -2.14 1.19 40.96
CA ARG A 205 -2.60 0.93 42.34
C ARG A 205 -4.12 0.75 42.46
N GLU A 206 -4.91 1.32 41.55
CA GLU A 206 -6.38 1.21 41.56
C GLU A 206 -6.86 -0.03 40.80
N HIS A 207 -6.04 -0.56 39.88
CA HIS A 207 -6.24 -1.87 39.27
C HIS A 207 -5.94 -2.95 40.32
N ARG A 208 -6.93 -3.32 41.13
CA ARG A 208 -6.81 -4.30 42.25
C ARG A 208 -6.52 -5.75 41.80
N HIS A 209 -6.20 -5.97 40.53
CA HIS A 209 -5.82 -7.27 39.99
C HIS A 209 -4.47 -7.12 39.29
N LEU A 210 -3.51 -7.97 39.66
CA LEU A 210 -2.14 -7.98 39.09
C LEU A 210 -2.10 -8.43 37.61
N GLU A 211 -3.26 -8.71 37.00
CA GLU A 211 -3.39 -9.24 35.64
C GLU A 211 -3.84 -8.14 34.67
N VAL A 212 -3.13 -8.07 33.54
CA VAL A 212 -3.41 -7.18 32.41
C VAL A 212 -4.70 -7.64 31.73
N ALA A 213 -5.56 -6.72 31.30
CA ALA A 213 -6.77 -7.08 30.57
C ALA A 213 -6.44 -7.76 29.23
N ASP A 214 -7.12 -8.87 28.95
CA ASP A 214 -6.95 -9.71 27.76
C ASP A 214 -8.25 -9.90 26.97
N ASP A 215 -9.42 -9.59 27.55
CA ASP A 215 -10.72 -9.69 26.89
C ASP A 215 -10.89 -8.70 25.72
N PRO A 216 -10.91 -9.18 24.46
CA PRO A 216 -11.02 -8.32 23.27
C PRO A 216 -12.39 -7.63 23.15
N THR A 217 -13.45 -8.13 23.79
CA THR A 217 -14.75 -7.44 23.82
C THR A 217 -14.64 -6.07 24.49
N LEU A 218 -13.58 -5.87 25.27
CA LEU A 218 -13.33 -4.64 25.98
C LEU A 218 -12.65 -3.55 25.14
N SER A 219 -12.27 -3.85 23.89
CA SER A 219 -11.54 -2.93 23.03
C SER A 219 -12.41 -1.78 22.50
N GLU A 220 -11.85 -0.58 22.51
CA GLU A 220 -12.39 0.59 21.82
C GLU A 220 -12.04 0.59 20.33
N ASP A 221 -10.99 -0.15 19.96
CA ASP A 221 -10.72 -0.49 18.57
C ASP A 221 -11.78 -1.45 18.03
N ALA A 222 -12.14 -1.24 16.78
CA ALA A 222 -12.97 -2.13 15.99
C ALA A 222 -12.26 -2.45 14.67
N TYR A 223 -12.47 -3.66 14.16
CA TYR A 223 -11.93 -4.05 12.86
C TYR A 223 -12.86 -5.02 12.14
N PHE A 224 -12.68 -5.14 10.83
CA PHE A 224 -13.24 -6.23 10.06
C PHE A 224 -12.23 -6.71 9.01
N VAL A 225 -12.29 -8.00 8.71
CA VAL A 225 -11.63 -8.61 7.54
C VAL A 225 -12.73 -9.31 6.76
N LEU A 226 -12.84 -8.99 5.47
CA LEU A 226 -13.91 -9.49 4.64
C LEU A 226 -13.39 -9.90 3.27
N ASP A 227 -13.62 -11.18 2.95
CA ASP A 227 -13.35 -11.75 1.64
C ASP A 227 -14.68 -11.83 0.89
N VAL A 228 -14.83 -10.99 -0.13
CA VAL A 228 -16.08 -10.89 -0.88
C VAL A 228 -15.90 -11.50 -2.25
N ALA A 229 -16.70 -12.51 -2.56
CA ALA A 229 -16.78 -13.03 -3.92
C ALA A 229 -17.37 -11.94 -4.82
N TRP A 230 -16.56 -11.44 -5.73
CA TRP A 230 -16.96 -10.39 -6.66
C TRP A 230 -16.64 -10.82 -8.08
N PRO A 231 -17.41 -11.79 -8.62
CA PRO A 231 -17.11 -12.37 -9.92
C PRO A 231 -17.20 -11.29 -11.01
N THR A 232 -16.05 -10.89 -11.52
CA THR A 232 -15.90 -10.15 -12.78
C THR A 232 -15.27 -11.08 -13.82
N GLU A 233 -14.89 -10.57 -15.00
CA GLU A 233 -14.15 -11.38 -15.99
C GLU A 233 -12.76 -11.83 -15.48
N THR A 234 -12.24 -11.18 -14.44
CA THR A 234 -10.83 -11.24 -14.04
C THR A 234 -10.62 -11.46 -12.55
N THR A 235 -11.52 -10.93 -11.70
CA THR A 235 -11.53 -11.09 -10.25
C THR A 235 -12.58 -12.09 -9.77
N ASP A 236 -12.19 -13.03 -8.92
CA ASP A 236 -13.12 -13.93 -8.23
C ASP A 236 -13.48 -13.40 -6.82
N THR A 237 -12.52 -12.75 -6.17
CA THR A 237 -12.61 -12.29 -4.77
C THR A 237 -11.90 -10.96 -4.60
N VAL A 238 -12.44 -10.08 -3.74
CA VAL A 238 -11.78 -8.85 -3.26
C VAL A 238 -11.68 -8.91 -1.75
N ASN A 239 -10.51 -8.58 -1.20
CA ASN A 239 -10.29 -8.57 0.25
C ASN A 239 -10.38 -7.14 0.75
N TYR A 240 -11.28 -6.91 1.71
CA TYR A 240 -11.44 -5.65 2.42
C TYR A 240 -10.98 -5.81 3.85
N VAL A 241 -10.31 -4.78 4.35
CA VAL A 241 -9.91 -4.66 5.75
C VAL A 241 -10.32 -3.29 6.24
N GLY A 242 -10.95 -3.23 7.42
CA GLY A 242 -11.27 -1.99 8.10
C GLY A 242 -10.73 -1.98 9.51
N LEU A 243 -10.29 -0.81 9.96
CA LEU A 243 -9.84 -0.50 11.30
C LEU A 243 -10.50 0.81 11.74
N ALA A 244 -10.86 0.89 13.01
CA ALA A 244 -11.30 2.12 13.65
C ALA A 244 -10.83 2.12 15.10
N ASP A 245 -10.25 3.22 15.58
CA ASP A 245 -9.91 3.41 16.99
C ASP A 245 -10.87 4.43 17.60
N GLY A 246 -11.62 4.00 18.62
CA GLY A 246 -12.61 4.80 19.32
C GLY A 246 -11.96 5.73 20.35
N VAL A 247 -12.29 7.02 20.29
CA VAL A 247 -11.61 8.02 21.14
C VAL A 247 -12.03 7.87 22.61
N GLY A 248 -11.16 7.31 23.44
CA GLY A 248 -11.47 6.97 24.85
C GLY A 248 -11.87 8.15 25.76
N SER A 249 -11.62 9.40 25.35
CA SER A 249 -12.00 10.59 26.12
C SER A 249 -13.51 10.75 26.34
N TRP A 250 -14.34 10.15 25.49
CA TRP A 250 -15.81 10.17 25.61
C TRP A 250 -16.33 9.57 26.92
N ARG A 251 -15.57 8.66 27.54
CA ARG A 251 -15.91 8.11 28.86
C ARG A 251 -16.08 9.19 29.93
N ARG A 252 -15.34 10.30 29.84
CA ARG A 252 -15.41 11.40 30.83
C ARG A 252 -16.78 12.06 30.89
N VAL A 253 -17.57 11.93 29.84
CA VAL A 253 -18.93 12.47 29.73
C VAL A 253 -20.00 11.36 29.73
N GLY A 254 -19.63 10.15 30.14
CA GLY A 254 -20.56 9.02 30.27
C GLY A 254 -20.99 8.38 28.95
N VAL A 255 -20.27 8.66 27.85
CA VAL A 255 -20.49 8.04 26.54
C VAL A 255 -19.53 6.86 26.38
N ASP A 256 -20.02 5.72 25.89
CA ASP A 256 -19.16 4.56 25.61
C ASP A 256 -18.36 4.80 24.32
N PRO A 257 -17.02 4.95 24.40
CA PRO A 257 -16.17 5.19 23.23
C PRO A 257 -16.17 4.04 22.20
N ARG A 258 -16.63 2.84 22.57
CA ARG A 258 -16.71 1.69 21.66
C ARG A 258 -17.81 1.83 20.63
N GLU A 259 -18.91 2.49 21.00
CA GLU A 259 -20.14 2.39 20.22
C GLU A 259 -19.97 3.00 18.83
N PHE A 260 -19.26 4.12 18.73
CA PHE A 260 -19.02 4.80 17.45
C PHE A 260 -18.09 4.00 16.52
N SER A 261 -16.93 3.54 17.01
CA SER A 261 -15.95 2.80 16.20
C SER A 261 -16.52 1.45 15.72
N HIS A 262 -17.18 0.72 16.61
CA HIS A 262 -17.83 -0.56 16.28
C HIS A 262 -18.98 -0.36 15.29
N ARG A 263 -19.82 0.67 15.48
CA ARG A 263 -20.92 0.93 14.55
C ARG A 263 -20.41 1.35 13.16
N LEU A 264 -19.35 2.16 13.12
CA LEU A 264 -18.72 2.55 11.86
C LEU A 264 -18.18 1.34 11.10
N MET A 265 -17.45 0.44 11.76
CA MET A 265 -16.93 -0.78 11.12
C MET A 265 -18.04 -1.77 10.74
N HIS A 266 -19.11 -1.85 11.53
CA HIS A 266 -20.31 -2.61 11.19
C HIS A 266 -20.94 -2.11 9.89
N TRP A 267 -21.24 -0.82 9.78
CA TRP A 267 -21.84 -0.26 8.56
C TRP A 267 -20.92 -0.31 7.35
N ALA A 268 -19.61 -0.18 7.54
CA ALA A 268 -18.64 -0.37 6.46
C ALA A 268 -18.73 -1.79 5.89
N ARG A 269 -18.76 -2.81 6.77
CA ARG A 269 -18.94 -4.20 6.38
C ARG A 269 -20.28 -4.44 5.69
N GLU A 270 -21.39 -3.99 6.29
CA GLU A 270 -22.74 -4.18 5.74
C GLU A 270 -22.89 -3.50 4.39
N TYR A 271 -22.32 -2.31 4.21
CA TYR A 271 -22.33 -1.63 2.92
C TYR A 271 -21.60 -2.46 1.84
N ILE A 272 -20.41 -2.98 2.14
CA ILE A 272 -19.68 -3.84 1.20
C ILE A 272 -20.50 -5.09 0.84
N VAL A 273 -21.09 -5.75 1.84
CA VAL A 273 -21.89 -6.97 1.63
C VAL A 273 -23.14 -6.68 0.80
N SER A 274 -23.83 -5.57 1.09
CA SER A 274 -25.06 -5.15 0.38
C SER A 274 -24.81 -4.85 -1.09
N MET A 275 -23.61 -4.37 -1.43
CA MET A 275 -23.20 -4.07 -2.80
C MET A 275 -22.70 -5.31 -3.55
N SER A 276 -22.45 -6.42 -2.86
CA SER A 276 -21.86 -7.61 -3.48
C SER A 276 -22.82 -8.33 -4.44
N PRO A 277 -22.30 -8.94 -5.53
CA PRO A 277 -23.12 -9.69 -6.48
C PRO A 277 -23.81 -10.88 -5.80
N GLY A 278 -25.15 -10.93 -5.86
CA GLY A 278 -25.94 -12.00 -5.24
C GLY A 278 -26.71 -11.62 -3.98
N SER A 279 -26.50 -10.42 -3.43
CA SER A 279 -27.23 -9.89 -2.26
C SER A 279 -28.70 -9.50 -2.53
N GLY A 280 -29.27 -9.88 -3.68
CA GLY A 280 -30.70 -9.77 -3.97
C GLY A 280 -31.20 -8.42 -4.54
N ILE A 281 -30.31 -7.46 -4.81
CA ILE A 281 -30.68 -6.10 -5.28
C ILE A 281 -30.60 -5.95 -6.83
N GLY A 282 -30.13 -6.97 -7.56
CA GLY A 282 -30.04 -6.96 -9.02
C GLY A 282 -30.97 -7.98 -9.67
N GLY A 283 -31.92 -7.53 -10.49
CA GLY A 283 -32.67 -8.42 -11.38
C GLY A 283 -31.75 -9.11 -12.39
N GLU A 284 -32.16 -10.28 -12.88
CA GLU A 284 -31.43 -11.05 -13.90
C GLU A 284 -31.05 -10.15 -15.10
N GLY A 285 -29.75 -10.04 -15.40
CA GLY A 285 -29.24 -9.38 -16.61
C GLY A 285 -28.59 -8.01 -16.44
N VAL A 286 -28.45 -7.47 -15.20
CA VAL A 286 -27.65 -6.26 -14.95
C VAL A 286 -26.19 -6.64 -14.70
N MET A 287 -25.24 -5.99 -15.38
CA MET A 287 -23.80 -6.11 -15.07
C MET A 287 -23.58 -5.88 -13.57
N SER A 288 -22.89 -6.80 -12.90
CA SER A 288 -22.47 -6.63 -11.51
C SER A 288 -21.78 -5.27 -11.34
N PRO A 289 -22.15 -4.45 -10.35
CA PRO A 289 -21.44 -3.20 -10.10
C PRO A 289 -19.96 -3.48 -9.83
N PRO A 290 -19.03 -2.53 -10.06
CA PRO A 290 -17.65 -2.71 -9.64
C PRO A 290 -17.55 -2.75 -8.10
N PRO A 291 -16.51 -3.40 -7.53
CA PRO A 291 -16.27 -3.40 -6.09
C PRO A 291 -16.21 -1.96 -5.56
N PRO A 292 -16.88 -1.63 -4.43
CA PRO A 292 -16.88 -0.29 -3.89
C PRO A 292 -15.47 0.11 -3.46
N LYS A 293 -15.08 1.35 -3.75
CA LYS A 293 -13.76 1.84 -3.33
C LYS A 293 -13.74 2.10 -1.82
N PRO A 294 -12.58 1.99 -1.15
CA PRO A 294 -12.50 2.24 0.31
C PRO A 294 -13.10 3.57 0.76
N HIS A 295 -12.93 4.63 -0.03
CA HIS A 295 -13.53 5.94 0.24
C HIS A 295 -15.06 5.91 0.24
N GLU A 296 -15.67 5.16 -0.70
CA GLU A 296 -17.13 5.04 -0.83
C GLU A 296 -17.70 4.24 0.34
N VAL A 297 -17.00 3.17 0.72
CA VAL A 297 -17.32 2.37 1.92
C VAL A 297 -17.30 3.26 3.17
N LEU A 298 -16.21 4.03 3.35
CA LEU A 298 -16.05 4.89 4.51
C LEU A 298 -17.10 6.02 4.55
N MET A 299 -17.42 6.60 3.40
CA MET A 299 -18.45 7.62 3.27
C MET A 299 -19.84 7.07 3.65
N ALA A 300 -20.23 5.92 3.09
CA ALA A 300 -21.51 5.30 3.41
C ALA A 300 -21.59 4.91 4.89
N ALA A 301 -20.54 4.29 5.44
CA ALA A 301 -20.48 3.92 6.84
C ALA A 301 -20.64 5.13 7.76
N TRP A 302 -19.96 6.24 7.45
CA TRP A 302 -20.07 7.48 8.20
C TRP A 302 -21.47 8.09 8.12
N GLU A 303 -22.10 8.11 6.94
CA GLU A 303 -23.47 8.61 6.76
C GLU A 303 -24.48 7.81 7.58
N TYR A 304 -24.37 6.47 7.60
CA TYR A 304 -25.24 5.62 8.42
C TYR A 304 -25.00 5.82 9.92
N THR A 305 -23.75 5.81 10.39
CA THR A 305 -23.42 6.01 11.82
C THR A 305 -23.91 7.36 12.34
N ILE A 306 -23.72 8.44 11.56
CA ILE A 306 -24.24 9.76 11.94
C ILE A 306 -25.76 9.82 11.82
N GLY A 307 -26.36 9.17 10.83
CA GLY A 307 -27.82 9.07 10.67
C GLY A 307 -28.49 8.40 11.87
N GLU A 308 -27.83 7.40 12.46
CA GLU A 308 -28.23 6.76 13.72
C GLU A 308 -27.98 7.62 14.97
N LYS A 309 -27.30 8.76 14.82
CA LYS A 309 -26.94 9.69 15.90
C LYS A 309 -26.13 9.03 17.00
N VAL A 310 -25.23 8.13 16.63
CA VAL A 310 -24.32 7.47 17.58
C VAL A 310 -23.36 8.50 18.14
N VAL A 311 -23.43 8.75 19.44
CA VAL A 311 -22.58 9.75 20.10
C VAL A 311 -21.20 9.14 20.31
N GLY A 312 -20.16 9.85 19.88
CA GLY A 312 -18.78 9.40 19.98
C GLY A 312 -17.91 9.93 18.85
N SER A 313 -16.66 9.48 18.81
CA SER A 313 -15.75 9.76 17.70
C SER A 313 -14.73 8.65 17.56
N SER A 314 -14.15 8.54 16.37
CA SER A 314 -13.18 7.51 16.03
C SER A 314 -12.32 7.90 14.83
N THR A 315 -11.07 7.44 14.83
CA THR A 315 -10.23 7.38 13.62
C THR A 315 -10.67 6.18 12.78
N ALA A 316 -10.35 6.15 11.49
CA ALA A 316 -10.75 5.02 10.64
C ALA A 316 -9.86 4.84 9.42
N CYS A 317 -9.50 3.59 9.14
CA CYS A 317 -8.81 3.19 7.92
C CYS A 317 -9.56 2.03 7.26
N VAL A 318 -9.99 2.20 6.02
CA VAL A 318 -10.51 1.10 5.19
C VAL A 318 -9.56 0.87 4.03
N ALA A 319 -9.21 -0.38 3.77
CA ALA A 319 -8.39 -0.80 2.66
C ALA A 319 -9.05 -1.91 1.86
N ALA A 320 -8.76 -1.95 0.56
CA ALA A 320 -9.19 -2.97 -0.37
C ALA A 320 -7.99 -3.40 -1.20
N LEU A 321 -7.75 -4.71 -1.24
CA LEU A 321 -6.76 -5.30 -2.14
C LEU A 321 -7.45 -5.65 -3.46
N ASP A 322 -7.18 -4.84 -4.48
CA ASP A 322 -7.69 -5.03 -5.82
C ASP A 322 -6.67 -5.84 -6.63
N TYR A 323 -7.01 -7.09 -6.91
CA TYR A 323 -6.14 -8.01 -7.64
C TYR A 323 -6.10 -7.73 -9.14
N ASP A 324 -7.12 -7.08 -9.72
CA ASP A 324 -7.12 -6.73 -11.14
C ASP A 324 -6.17 -5.56 -11.41
N LEU A 325 -6.13 -4.61 -10.47
CA LEU A 325 -5.23 -3.46 -10.54
C LEU A 325 -3.86 -3.73 -9.90
N GLU A 326 -3.67 -4.91 -9.29
CA GLU A 326 -2.51 -5.29 -8.47
C GLU A 326 -2.15 -4.19 -7.46
N GLN A 327 -3.17 -3.66 -6.78
CA GLN A 327 -3.05 -2.47 -5.94
C GLN A 327 -3.77 -2.63 -4.61
N LEU A 328 -3.09 -2.21 -3.55
CA LEU A 328 -3.71 -1.91 -2.28
C LEU A 328 -4.25 -0.48 -2.34
N SER A 329 -5.57 -0.32 -2.32
CA SER A 329 -6.21 0.99 -2.19
C SER A 329 -6.68 1.18 -0.76
N PHE A 330 -6.55 2.38 -0.19
CA PHE A 330 -7.06 2.66 1.15
C PHE A 330 -7.53 4.11 1.29
N SER A 331 -8.44 4.31 2.24
CA SER A 331 -8.98 5.59 2.69
C SER A 331 -8.77 5.67 4.19
N ASN A 332 -7.96 6.63 4.64
CA ASN A 332 -7.60 6.80 6.04
C ASN A 332 -8.10 8.15 6.57
N ILE A 333 -8.54 8.17 7.83
CA ILE A 333 -8.70 9.37 8.63
C ILE A 333 -8.10 9.16 10.03
N GLY A 334 -7.23 10.08 10.43
CA GLY A 334 -6.53 10.01 11.71
C GLY A 334 -5.16 9.35 11.60
N ASP A 335 -4.77 8.61 12.63
CA ASP A 335 -3.44 8.04 12.85
C ASP A 335 -3.39 6.51 12.87
N CYS A 336 -4.51 5.85 12.56
CA CYS A 336 -4.48 4.52 11.96
C CYS A 336 -3.57 4.53 10.73
N GLY A 337 -2.97 3.38 10.41
CA GLY A 337 -1.98 3.34 9.35
C GLY A 337 -1.80 2.01 8.65
N VAL A 338 -1.15 2.11 7.49
CA VAL A 338 -0.80 1.02 6.58
C VAL A 338 0.70 1.07 6.33
N VAL A 339 1.37 -0.05 6.56
CA VAL A 339 2.77 -0.30 6.25
C VAL A 339 2.86 -1.41 5.22
N VAL A 340 3.68 -1.24 4.18
CA VAL A 340 4.02 -2.30 3.23
C VAL A 340 5.50 -2.58 3.33
N LEU A 341 5.84 -3.82 3.65
CA LEU A 341 7.20 -4.34 3.67
C LEU A 341 7.42 -5.16 2.40
N ARG A 342 8.57 -4.96 1.76
CA ARG A 342 8.95 -5.62 0.50
C ARG A 342 10.39 -6.07 0.56
N HIS A 343 10.62 -7.30 0.12
CA HIS A 343 11.97 -7.82 -0.07
C HIS A 343 12.70 -7.09 -1.20
N ILE A 344 13.94 -6.69 -0.92
CA ILE A 344 14.86 -6.16 -1.91
C ILE A 344 16.06 -7.11 -2.00
N ASP A 345 16.49 -7.38 -3.24
CA ASP A 345 17.66 -8.23 -3.52
C ASP A 345 18.90 -7.72 -2.77
N SER A 346 19.50 -8.58 -1.95
CA SER A 346 20.65 -8.29 -1.10
C SER A 346 21.92 -7.92 -1.91
N ASN A 347 21.97 -8.26 -3.20
CA ASN A 347 23.04 -7.81 -4.11
C ASN A 347 22.97 -6.31 -4.44
N VAL A 348 21.80 -5.68 -4.27
CA VAL A 348 21.52 -4.26 -4.57
C VAL A 348 21.76 -3.36 -3.35
N ALA A 349 21.66 -3.90 -2.13
CA ALA A 349 21.80 -3.23 -0.84
C ALA A 349 23.22 -2.72 -0.49
N GLY A 350 24.10 -2.57 -1.48
CA GLY A 350 25.54 -2.49 -1.30
C GLY A 350 26.15 -1.16 -0.85
N TYR A 351 25.37 -0.09 -0.68
CA TYR A 351 25.95 1.24 -0.42
C TYR A 351 25.64 1.85 0.93
N MET A 352 24.73 1.30 1.75
CA MET A 352 24.38 1.90 3.05
C MET A 352 24.21 0.87 4.17
N ARG A 353 25.27 0.77 4.99
CA ARG A 353 25.30 0.51 6.45
C ARG A 353 25.23 -0.91 7.05
N GLU A 354 25.71 -0.90 8.31
CA GLU A 354 26.08 -1.89 9.35
C GLU A 354 26.82 -3.20 9.00
N LYS A 355 28.12 -3.22 9.38
CA LYS A 355 29.14 -4.25 9.13
C LYS A 355 29.07 -5.49 10.06
N LYS A 356 27.95 -5.77 10.73
CA LYS A 356 27.91 -6.88 11.72
C LYS A 356 27.76 -8.27 11.09
N THR A 357 27.06 -8.42 9.98
CA THR A 357 26.87 -9.74 9.31
C THR A 357 27.59 -9.77 7.96
N PRO A 358 28.39 -10.81 7.66
CA PRO A 358 29.06 -10.95 6.36
C PRO A 358 28.09 -11.07 5.18
N ARG A 359 28.47 -10.47 4.05
CA ARG A 359 27.67 -10.32 2.81
C ARG A 359 27.23 -11.62 2.14
N HIS A 360 27.97 -12.71 2.36
CA HIS A 360 27.73 -14.02 1.75
C HIS A 360 26.79 -14.92 2.57
N LEU A 361 26.28 -14.42 3.70
CA LEU A 361 25.37 -15.14 4.60
C LEU A 361 23.96 -14.51 4.62
N ARG A 362 23.60 -13.68 3.62
CA ARG A 362 22.36 -12.89 3.62
C ARG A 362 21.53 -13.14 2.35
N ASP A 363 20.32 -13.68 2.52
CA ASP A 363 19.46 -14.10 1.40
C ASP A 363 18.38 -13.06 1.00
N SER A 364 18.07 -12.03 1.82
CA SER A 364 17.21 -10.87 1.47
C SER A 364 17.27 -9.73 2.52
N ASP A 365 17.02 -8.47 2.14
CA ASP A 365 16.66 -7.41 3.09
C ASP A 365 15.16 -7.05 2.96
N LEU A 366 14.32 -7.39 3.95
CA LEU A 366 12.93 -6.93 4.01
C LEU A 366 12.90 -5.44 4.40
N ARG A 367 12.38 -4.56 3.53
CA ARG A 367 12.41 -3.10 3.74
C ARG A 367 11.04 -2.46 3.66
N LEU A 368 10.93 -1.27 4.24
CA LEU A 368 9.76 -0.41 4.10
C LEU A 368 9.61 0.06 2.65
N ALA A 369 8.55 -0.41 1.98
CA ALA A 369 8.16 0.03 0.65
C ALA A 369 7.15 1.17 0.68
N PHE A 370 6.29 1.18 1.71
CA PHE A 370 5.26 2.20 1.89
C PHE A 370 4.89 2.36 3.36
N ILE A 371 4.55 3.59 3.74
CA ILE A 371 3.87 3.91 5.00
C ILE A 371 2.84 5.01 4.74
N SER A 372 1.64 4.87 5.30
CA SER A 372 0.61 5.90 5.24
C SER A 372 0.97 7.11 6.10
N GLN A 373 0.52 8.29 5.67
CA GLN A 373 0.65 9.50 6.47
C GLN A 373 -0.40 9.52 7.60
N GLN A 374 0.04 9.82 8.83
CA GLN A 374 -0.84 10.14 9.94
C GLN A 374 -1.42 11.56 9.81
N GLN A 375 -2.71 11.72 10.11
CA GLN A 375 -3.43 12.99 10.08
C GLN A 375 -3.71 13.47 11.50
N LEU A 376 -2.97 14.49 11.93
CA LEU A 376 -3.05 15.07 13.26
C LEU A 376 -3.37 16.57 13.17
N ARG A 377 -4.28 17.06 14.02
CA ARG A 377 -4.51 18.50 14.21
C ARG A 377 -3.44 19.12 15.09
N SER A 378 -3.08 18.39 16.15
CA SER A 378 -1.99 18.69 17.07
C SER A 378 -1.45 17.39 17.64
N PHE A 379 -0.41 17.46 18.47
CA PHE A 379 0.10 16.29 19.18
C PHE A 379 -1.03 15.54 19.89
N ASN A 380 -1.09 14.21 19.66
CA ASN A 380 -2.09 13.30 20.24
C ASN A 380 -3.56 13.73 20.01
N LEU A 381 -3.83 14.44 18.91
CA LEU A 381 -5.17 14.84 18.49
C LEU A 381 -5.37 14.51 17.00
N PRO A 382 -5.72 13.25 16.69
CA PRO A 382 -5.96 12.85 15.32
C PRO A 382 -7.23 13.44 14.74
N TYR A 383 -7.23 13.50 13.42
CA TYR A 383 -8.44 13.70 12.64
C TYR A 383 -9.39 12.53 12.93
N GLN A 384 -10.65 12.82 13.20
CA GLN A 384 -11.62 11.84 13.67
C GLN A 384 -13.01 12.16 13.16
N PHE A 385 -13.72 11.13 12.75
CA PHE A 385 -15.16 11.25 12.58
C PHE A 385 -15.83 11.28 13.93
N GLY A 386 -16.97 11.96 14.03
CA GLY A 386 -17.73 11.95 15.26
C GLY A 386 -19.09 12.58 15.11
N TYR A 387 -19.90 12.36 16.14
CA TYR A 387 -21.20 12.99 16.29
C TYR A 387 -21.44 13.30 17.77
N THR A 388 -22.07 14.43 18.05
CA THR A 388 -22.42 14.87 19.39
C THR A 388 -23.82 15.47 19.42
N ASN A 389 -24.49 15.36 20.57
CA ASN A 389 -25.81 15.96 20.80
C ASN A 389 -25.73 17.44 21.23
N VAL A 390 -24.53 18.00 21.35
CA VAL A 390 -24.29 19.40 21.71
C VAL A 390 -24.31 20.26 20.44
N PRO A 391 -24.95 21.45 20.43
CA PRO A 391 -25.06 22.29 19.23
C PRO A 391 -23.73 22.58 18.53
N GLU A 392 -23.79 22.60 17.19
CA GLU A 392 -22.68 22.49 16.21
C GLU A 392 -21.52 23.48 16.37
N ASP A 393 -21.70 24.58 17.10
CA ASP A 393 -20.70 25.66 17.20
C ASP A 393 -19.36 25.25 17.85
N ASN A 394 -19.26 24.05 18.45
CA ASN A 394 -18.06 23.55 19.13
C ASN A 394 -17.56 22.16 18.71
N ALA A 395 -18.20 21.48 17.75
CA ALA A 395 -17.85 20.10 17.37
C ALA A 395 -17.22 20.05 15.97
N ASN A 396 -15.92 20.33 15.88
CA ASN A 396 -15.16 20.24 14.63
C ASN A 396 -14.72 18.79 14.35
N PHE A 397 -15.67 17.90 14.04
CA PHE A 397 -15.36 16.58 13.49
C PHE A 397 -15.06 16.67 12.00
N GLU A 398 -14.16 15.80 11.54
CA GLU A 398 -13.88 15.66 10.13
C GLU A 398 -15.03 14.96 9.39
N THR A 399 -15.01 15.13 8.06
CA THR A 399 -15.93 14.44 7.16
C THR A 399 -15.14 13.51 6.24
N PRO A 400 -15.79 12.56 5.55
CA PRO A 400 -15.11 11.71 4.58
C PRO A 400 -14.32 12.49 3.51
N ARG A 401 -14.65 13.77 3.27
CA ARG A 401 -13.91 14.64 2.33
C ARG A 401 -12.48 14.94 2.79
N ASP A 402 -12.22 14.84 4.09
CA ASP A 402 -10.92 15.11 4.72
C ASP A 402 -10.05 13.83 4.78
N ALA A 403 -10.59 12.69 4.37
CA ALA A 403 -9.87 11.42 4.33
C ALA A 403 -8.77 11.41 3.26
N VAL A 404 -7.63 10.82 3.58
CA VAL A 404 -6.53 10.59 2.64
C VAL A 404 -6.82 9.30 1.87
N ASN A 405 -7.05 9.45 0.56
CA ASN A 405 -7.27 8.36 -0.37
C ASN A 405 -6.00 8.09 -1.16
N THR A 406 -5.45 6.87 -1.06
CA THR A 406 -4.21 6.49 -1.73
C THR A 406 -4.31 5.06 -2.29
N SER A 407 -3.57 4.78 -3.35
CA SER A 407 -3.32 3.41 -3.81
C SER A 407 -1.81 3.14 -3.94
N PHE A 408 -1.41 1.91 -3.66
CA PHE A 408 -0.04 1.44 -3.73
C PHE A 408 0.04 0.12 -4.51
N PRO A 409 0.90 0.02 -5.54
CA PRO A 409 1.06 -1.21 -6.30
C PRO A 409 1.75 -2.29 -5.46
N VAL A 410 1.10 -3.44 -5.34
CA VAL A 410 1.58 -4.58 -4.57
C VAL A 410 2.24 -5.63 -5.45
N ARG A 411 3.02 -6.52 -4.85
CA ARG A 411 3.72 -7.64 -5.50
C ARG A 411 3.67 -8.88 -4.62
N PRO A 412 3.79 -10.09 -5.19
CA PRO A 412 4.01 -11.30 -4.40
C PRO A 412 5.17 -11.16 -3.45
N GLY A 413 4.97 -11.61 -2.22
CA GLY A 413 5.92 -11.50 -1.12
C GLY A 413 5.84 -10.18 -0.35
N ASP A 414 5.02 -9.22 -0.78
CA ASP A 414 4.73 -8.06 0.06
C ASP A 414 3.99 -8.50 1.33
N ILE A 415 4.46 -7.98 2.45
CA ILE A 415 3.81 -8.12 3.76
C ILE A 415 3.19 -6.76 4.08
N ILE A 416 1.87 -6.73 4.21
CA ILE A 416 1.08 -5.52 4.47
C ILE A 416 0.60 -5.58 5.92
N ILE A 417 0.84 -4.52 6.67
CA ILE A 417 0.43 -4.40 8.07
C ILE A 417 -0.47 -3.18 8.16
N LEU A 418 -1.73 -3.38 8.55
CA LEU A 418 -2.63 -2.31 8.93
C LEU A 418 -2.76 -2.34 10.45
N ALA A 419 -2.68 -1.19 11.10
CA ALA A 419 -2.80 -1.14 12.55
C ALA A 419 -3.36 0.19 13.06
N THR A 420 -3.82 0.17 14.31
CA THR A 420 -4.12 1.38 15.08
C THR A 420 -2.83 2.03 15.62
N ASP A 421 -2.95 3.25 16.11
CA ASP A 421 -1.85 4.02 16.70
C ASP A 421 -1.10 3.24 17.80
N GLY A 422 -1.79 2.39 18.57
CA GLY A 422 -1.20 1.58 19.63
C GLY A 422 -0.04 0.68 19.18
N LEU A 423 0.02 0.28 17.91
CA LEU A 423 1.22 -0.36 17.33
C LEU A 423 2.31 0.69 17.05
N PHE A 424 1.98 1.71 16.26
CA PHE A 424 2.94 2.68 15.72
C PHE A 424 3.56 3.59 16.78
N ASP A 425 2.85 3.84 17.87
CA ASP A 425 3.31 4.63 19.01
C ASP A 425 4.31 3.88 19.89
N ASN A 426 4.31 2.55 19.82
CA ASN A 426 5.11 1.67 20.68
C ASN A 426 6.21 0.91 19.93
N MET A 427 6.09 0.72 18.61
CA MET A 427 7.05 0.00 17.78
C MET A 427 7.64 0.87 16.68
N GLU A 428 8.97 0.95 16.65
CA GLU A 428 9.71 1.49 15.50
C GLU A 428 9.53 0.59 14.27
N LEU A 429 9.59 1.20 13.07
CA LEU A 429 9.40 0.50 11.79
C LEU A 429 10.45 -0.59 11.58
N GLU A 430 11.67 -0.36 12.04
CA GLU A 430 12.76 -1.34 12.03
C GLU A 430 12.39 -2.59 12.85
N ASN A 431 11.78 -2.41 14.03
CA ASN A 431 11.34 -3.52 14.86
C ASN A 431 10.20 -4.30 14.19
N ILE A 432 9.24 -3.61 13.58
CA ILE A 432 8.15 -4.23 12.82
C ILE A 432 8.73 -5.08 11.67
N SER A 433 9.70 -4.53 10.92
CA SER A 433 10.35 -5.25 9.81
C SER A 433 11.14 -6.47 10.28
N SER A 434 11.80 -6.38 11.44
CA SER A 434 12.57 -7.49 12.02
C SER A 434 11.66 -8.63 12.45
N VAL A 435 10.56 -8.32 13.15
CA VAL A 435 9.54 -9.31 13.54
C VAL A 435 8.94 -9.99 12.31
N ALA A 436 8.60 -9.22 11.26
CA ALA A 436 8.05 -9.79 10.03
C ALA A 436 9.05 -10.73 9.32
N LEU A 437 10.35 -10.41 9.32
CA LEU A 437 11.37 -11.25 8.71
C LEU A 437 11.62 -12.55 9.50
N GLU A 438 11.67 -12.46 10.84
CA GLU A 438 11.79 -13.62 11.72
C GLU A 438 10.57 -14.54 11.58
N TRP A 439 9.38 -13.96 11.54
CA TRP A 439 8.13 -14.67 11.28
C TRP A 439 8.14 -15.40 9.94
N GLU A 440 8.52 -14.71 8.85
CA GLU A 440 8.54 -15.31 7.52
C GLU A 440 9.54 -16.48 7.46
N THR A 441 10.70 -16.32 8.10
CA THR A 441 11.71 -17.38 8.21
C THR A 441 11.17 -18.59 9.00
N LYS A 442 10.48 -18.35 10.13
CA LYS A 442 9.87 -19.38 10.97
C LYS A 442 8.84 -20.21 10.21
N TRP A 443 7.95 -19.56 9.46
CA TRP A 443 6.81 -20.24 8.84
C TRP A 443 7.08 -20.77 7.44
N PHE A 444 7.94 -20.13 6.68
CA PHE A 444 8.14 -20.43 5.26
C PHE A 444 9.57 -20.82 4.89
N GLY A 445 10.44 -21.03 5.89
CA GLY A 445 11.80 -21.53 5.70
C GLY A 445 12.78 -20.50 5.15
N GLY A 446 12.39 -19.22 5.07
CA GLY A 446 13.25 -18.12 4.68
C GLY A 446 12.54 -17.04 3.87
N PRO A 447 13.29 -16.01 3.44
CA PRO A 447 12.77 -14.92 2.64
C PRO A 447 12.07 -15.38 1.37
N MET A 448 10.92 -14.79 1.05
CA MET A 448 10.14 -15.13 -0.14
C MET A 448 9.75 -16.62 -0.24
N GLY A 449 9.80 -17.38 0.87
CA GLY A 449 9.35 -18.77 0.95
C GLY A 449 7.82 -18.87 0.96
N GLY A 450 7.25 -19.98 0.48
CA GLY A 450 5.81 -20.24 0.61
C GLY A 450 4.88 -19.29 -0.15
N LEU A 451 5.36 -18.65 -1.23
CA LEU A 451 4.56 -17.70 -2.03
C LEU A 451 3.40 -18.34 -2.82
N ASN A 452 3.24 -19.66 -2.75
CA ASN A 452 2.11 -20.36 -3.36
C ASN A 452 1.20 -21.01 -2.28
N GLU A 453 1.46 -20.73 -1.01
CA GLU A 453 0.79 -21.35 0.12
C GLU A 453 -0.11 -20.35 0.84
N HIS A 454 -1.43 -20.60 0.81
CA HIS A 454 -2.37 -19.89 1.65
C HIS A 454 -2.26 -20.42 3.09
N ASN A 455 -1.85 -19.55 4.03
CA ASN A 455 -1.69 -19.93 5.43
C ASN A 455 -2.14 -18.80 6.37
N ASN A 456 -3.44 -18.74 6.64
CA ASN A 456 -4.00 -17.73 7.54
C ASN A 456 -3.52 -17.90 8.99
N ALA A 457 -3.23 -19.13 9.45
CA ALA A 457 -2.69 -19.36 10.79
C ALA A 457 -1.29 -18.75 10.97
N ALA A 458 -0.47 -18.77 9.92
CA ALA A 458 0.80 -18.05 9.93
C ALA A 458 0.56 -16.54 10.07
N LEU A 459 -0.38 -15.95 9.33
CA LEU A 459 -0.65 -14.52 9.43
C LEU A 459 -1.29 -14.12 10.78
N GLU A 460 -2.09 -15.00 11.38
CA GLU A 460 -2.59 -14.83 12.76
C GLU A 460 -1.41 -14.77 13.74
N ASP A 461 -0.43 -15.67 13.65
CA ASP A 461 0.81 -15.64 14.46
C ASP A 461 1.63 -14.35 14.25
N LEU A 462 1.70 -13.81 13.02
CA LEU A 462 2.36 -12.52 12.77
C LEU A 462 1.64 -11.37 13.46
N ALA A 463 0.32 -11.30 13.29
CA ALA A 463 -0.50 -10.25 13.90
C ALA A 463 -0.38 -10.30 15.43
N GLU A 464 -0.52 -11.49 16.03
CA GLU A 464 -0.34 -11.71 17.47
C GLU A 464 1.05 -11.33 17.95
N THR A 465 2.11 -11.74 17.24
CA THR A 465 3.49 -11.42 17.62
C THR A 465 3.72 -9.91 17.62
N LEU A 466 3.25 -9.19 16.59
CA LEU A 466 3.34 -7.73 16.52
C LEU A 466 2.52 -7.06 17.64
N GLY A 467 1.28 -7.49 17.85
CA GLY A 467 0.39 -6.93 18.87
C GLY A 467 0.93 -7.12 20.29
N HIS A 468 1.35 -8.35 20.64
CA HIS A 468 1.94 -8.64 21.95
C HIS A 468 3.27 -7.93 22.16
N ARG A 469 4.11 -7.85 21.12
CA ARG A 469 5.36 -7.11 21.21
C ARG A 469 5.09 -5.64 21.47
N ALA A 470 4.17 -5.02 20.74
CA ALA A 470 3.74 -3.64 20.98
C ALA A 470 3.18 -3.46 22.40
N ARG A 471 2.41 -4.43 22.91
CA ARG A 471 1.88 -4.41 24.27
C ARG A 471 2.98 -4.42 25.33
N GLU A 472 3.95 -5.32 25.25
CA GLU A 472 5.10 -5.35 26.16
C GLU A 472 5.82 -4.01 26.16
N LEU A 473 6.08 -3.51 24.95
CA LEU A 473 6.78 -2.28 24.66
C LEU A 473 6.02 -1.01 25.09
N SER A 474 4.70 -1.08 25.20
CA SER A 474 3.82 -0.03 25.73
C SER A 474 3.90 0.11 27.26
N LEU A 475 4.27 -0.96 27.96
CA LEU A 475 4.39 -1.00 29.42
C LEU A 475 5.82 -0.73 29.90
N ASP A 476 6.78 -0.65 28.98
CA ASP A 476 8.19 -0.39 29.28
C ASP A 476 8.45 1.11 29.44
N ASN A 477 8.73 1.51 30.69
CA ASN A 477 9.01 2.90 31.05
C ASN A 477 10.51 3.27 30.94
N THR A 478 11.37 2.34 30.53
CA THR A 478 12.84 2.53 30.54
C THR A 478 13.40 3.07 29.23
N ARG A 479 12.57 3.13 28.18
CA ARG A 479 12.94 3.55 26.83
C ARG A 479 12.04 4.67 26.33
N ASP A 480 12.50 5.41 25.33
CA ASP A 480 11.62 6.33 24.61
C ASP A 480 10.94 5.58 23.48
N SER A 481 9.61 5.47 23.55
CA SER A 481 8.79 4.98 22.46
C SER A 481 8.69 6.00 21.31
N PRO A 482 8.28 5.59 20.09
CA PRO A 482 7.95 6.54 19.03
C PRO A 482 7.02 7.67 19.48
N PHE A 483 6.03 7.37 20.32
CA PHE A 483 5.16 8.37 20.95
C PHE A 483 5.94 9.31 21.86
N ALA A 484 6.78 8.78 22.75
CA ALA A 484 7.61 9.59 23.66
C ALA A 484 8.53 10.55 22.90
N LEU A 485 9.12 10.08 21.80
CA LEU A 485 9.94 10.91 20.92
C LEU A 485 9.11 12.02 20.27
N LEU A 486 7.92 11.71 19.75
CA LEU A 486 7.01 12.70 19.18
C LEU A 486 6.52 13.70 20.24
N ALA A 487 6.28 13.27 21.48
CA ALA A 487 5.89 14.12 22.60
C ALA A 487 6.99 15.15 22.89
N LYS A 488 8.25 14.70 23.00
CA LYS A 488 9.40 15.58 23.24
C LYS A 488 9.63 16.55 22.09
N GLU A 489 9.39 16.14 20.85
CA GLU A 489 9.42 17.03 19.68
C GLU A 489 8.34 18.13 19.72
N ASN A 490 7.27 17.94 20.49
CA ASN A 490 6.20 18.90 20.73
C ASN A 490 6.30 19.55 22.13
N ASP A 491 7.50 19.58 22.72
CA ASP A 491 7.79 20.19 24.04
C ASP A 491 7.02 19.56 25.22
N ILE A 492 6.56 18.32 25.07
CA ILE A 492 5.88 17.55 26.11
C ILE A 492 6.86 16.54 26.72
N MET A 493 7.08 16.65 28.02
CA MET A 493 7.94 15.73 28.76
C MET A 493 7.20 14.41 29.01
N TRP A 494 7.46 13.43 28.14
CA TRP A 494 7.00 12.05 28.27
C TRP A 494 8.17 11.07 28.20
N GLY A 495 8.10 9.94 28.90
CA GLY A 495 9.09 8.87 28.83
C GLY A 495 8.42 7.51 29.02
N GLY A 496 8.91 6.49 28.32
CA GLY A 496 8.29 5.16 28.29
C GLY A 496 7.41 4.90 27.08
N GLY A 497 6.83 3.71 27.04
CA GLY A 497 5.73 3.34 26.16
C GLY A 497 4.44 4.10 26.44
N MET A 498 3.49 3.99 25.53
CA MET A 498 2.14 4.55 25.67
C MET A 498 1.12 3.41 25.71
N PRO A 499 0.54 3.09 26.88
CA PRO A 499 -0.46 2.04 27.01
C PRO A 499 -1.73 2.41 26.22
N TYR A 500 -2.01 1.67 25.15
CA TYR A 500 -3.18 1.87 24.28
C TYR A 500 -3.88 0.55 23.95
N TYR A 501 -5.06 0.66 23.32
CA TYR A 501 -5.65 -0.43 22.55
C TYR A 501 -4.73 -0.73 21.37
N ILE A 502 -4.62 -1.99 20.98
CA ILE A 502 -3.70 -2.38 19.90
C ILE A 502 -4.46 -3.34 18.99
N THR A 503 -4.69 -2.91 17.76
CA THR A 503 -5.27 -3.76 16.73
C THR A 503 -4.33 -3.82 15.54
N VAL A 504 -4.03 -5.03 15.08
CA VAL A 504 -3.12 -5.29 13.97
C VAL A 504 -3.78 -6.28 13.03
N VAL A 505 -3.81 -5.96 11.74
CA VAL A 505 -4.20 -6.84 10.66
C VAL A 505 -3.01 -7.00 9.73
N ALA A 506 -2.56 -8.23 9.55
CA ALA A 506 -1.46 -8.58 8.67
C ALA A 506 -1.97 -9.31 7.43
N LEU A 507 -1.49 -8.92 6.26
CA LEU A 507 -1.73 -9.59 5.00
C LEU A 507 -0.41 -9.95 4.34
N ARG A 508 -0.40 -11.07 3.61
CA ARG A 508 0.69 -11.42 2.72
C ARG A 508 0.15 -11.62 1.31
N VAL A 509 0.75 -10.93 0.35
CA VAL A 509 0.43 -11.08 -1.07
C VAL A 509 1.17 -12.31 -1.59
N ILE A 510 0.45 -13.25 -2.18
CA ILE A 510 0.97 -14.53 -2.69
C ILE A 510 0.55 -14.74 -4.15
N ASN A 511 1.14 -15.71 -4.83
CA ASN A 511 0.73 -16.09 -6.17
C ASN A 511 -0.61 -16.82 -6.16
N LYS A 512 -1.46 -16.53 -7.14
CA LYS A 512 -2.68 -17.32 -7.36
C LYS A 512 -2.24 -18.69 -7.90
N ALA A 513 -2.65 -19.76 -7.23
CA ALA A 513 -2.36 -21.12 -7.70
C ALA A 513 -3.09 -21.40 -9.03
N ASP A 514 -2.40 -22.01 -10.00
CA ASP A 514 -3.03 -22.52 -11.22
C ASP A 514 -4.08 -23.58 -10.85
N SER A 515 -5.32 -23.35 -11.24
CA SER A 515 -6.45 -24.25 -10.98
C SER A 515 -6.32 -25.53 -11.81
N THR A 516 -5.43 -26.44 -11.43
CA THR A 516 -5.37 -27.83 -11.91
C THR A 516 -5.31 -28.87 -10.81
N SER A 517 -5.57 -28.52 -9.55
CA SER A 517 -5.77 -29.51 -8.49
C SER A 517 -6.91 -29.13 -7.55
N GLU A 518 -7.99 -29.87 -7.69
CA GLU A 518 -9.03 -30.18 -6.70
C GLU A 518 -9.68 -29.00 -5.96
N ALA A 519 -10.88 -28.65 -6.45
CA ALA A 519 -11.89 -27.95 -5.67
C ALA A 519 -12.26 -28.77 -4.43
N VAL A 520 -11.61 -28.48 -3.29
CA VAL A 520 -12.16 -28.80 -1.97
C VAL A 520 -12.99 -27.60 -1.54
N SER A 521 -14.31 -27.75 -1.62
CA SER A 521 -15.25 -26.75 -1.13
C SER A 521 -15.09 -26.57 0.37
N THR A 522 -14.57 -25.44 0.80
CA THR A 522 -14.83 -24.89 2.13
C THR A 522 -15.72 -23.68 1.94
N ARG A 523 -17.04 -23.88 2.15
CA ARG A 523 -17.96 -22.78 2.40
C ARG A 523 -17.39 -21.99 3.59
N GLY A 524 -16.90 -20.78 3.32
CA GLY A 524 -16.40 -19.88 4.34
C GLY A 524 -17.49 -19.61 5.38
N VAL A 525 -17.26 -20.09 6.59
CA VAL A 525 -17.99 -19.64 7.77
C VAL A 525 -17.55 -18.20 8.02
N ALA A 526 -18.50 -17.27 8.06
CA ALA A 526 -18.25 -15.91 8.51
C ALA A 526 -17.59 -15.97 9.90
N LYS A 527 -16.31 -15.59 10.01
CA LYS A 527 -15.65 -15.44 11.31
C LYS A 527 -16.28 -14.23 12.03
N HIS A 528 -16.59 -14.46 13.31
CA HIS A 528 -17.38 -13.61 14.22
C HIS A 528 -17.10 -12.11 14.12
N VAL A 529 -18.17 -11.34 14.02
CA VAL A 529 -18.23 -9.96 14.52
C VAL A 529 -18.41 -10.06 16.03
N GLN A 530 -17.56 -9.41 16.83
CA GLN A 530 -17.90 -9.12 18.23
C GLN A 530 -18.96 -8.02 18.24
N THR A 531 -20.22 -8.37 17.97
CA THR A 531 -21.37 -7.48 18.15
C THR A 531 -21.80 -7.55 19.61
N VAL A 532 -21.66 -6.43 20.34
CA VAL A 532 -22.08 -6.27 21.74
C VAL A 532 -23.62 -6.23 21.91
N HIS A 533 -24.40 -6.45 20.84
CA HIS A 533 -25.84 -6.13 20.83
C HIS A 533 -26.84 -7.29 20.69
N GLU A 534 -26.50 -8.51 21.12
CA GLU A 534 -27.48 -9.63 21.19
C GLU A 534 -27.76 -10.17 22.61
N ALA A 535 -27.30 -9.52 23.67
CA ALA A 535 -27.54 -9.97 25.06
C ALA A 535 -28.68 -9.25 25.81
N ALA A 536 -29.61 -8.58 25.11
CA ALA A 536 -30.72 -7.84 25.76
C ALA A 536 -32.14 -8.33 25.38
N ALA A 537 -32.27 -9.52 24.80
CA ALA A 537 -33.57 -10.14 24.52
C ALA A 537 -33.54 -11.65 24.82
N ALA A 538 -33.44 -12.00 26.10
CA ALA A 538 -33.83 -13.31 26.64
C ALA A 538 -34.35 -13.12 28.07
#